data_AF-A0A537MRC1-F1
#
_entry.id   AF-A0A537MRC1-F1
#
_cell.length_a   1.000
_cell.length_b   1.000
_cell.length_c   1.000
_cell.angle_alpha   90.00
_cell.angle_beta   90.00
_cell.angle_gamma   90.00
#
_symmetry.space_group_name_H-M   'P 1'
#
loop_
_entity.id
_entity.type
_entity.pdbx_description
1 polymer ?
#
loop_
_entity_poly.entity_id
_entity_poly.type
_entity_poly.pdbx_seq_one_letter_code
_entity_poly.pdbx_strand_id
1 'polypeptide(L)' 'MNGRSPWRIVSRWLDPARNELHLFESENLWFDPAPFITWKRIRVSIDSKRYSMDVSFLPNLATDGDIPPSA' A
#
# COMPACT_ATOMS: atom_id res chain seq x y z
N MET A 1 22.74 5.09 2.26
CA MET A 1 21.31 5.00 2.65
C MET A 1 20.65 6.34 2.30
N ASN A 2 20.14 6.45 1.08
CA ASN A 2 19.91 7.76 0.44
C ASN A 2 18.51 8.31 0.71
N GLY A 3 18.18 8.59 1.97
CA GLY A 3 17.17 9.59 2.38
C GLY A 3 15.72 9.48 1.86
N ARG A 4 15.38 8.48 1.04
CA ARG A 4 14.04 8.30 0.48
C ARG A 4 13.18 7.52 1.47
N SER A 5 12.19 8.18 2.05
CA SER A 5 11.10 7.51 2.75
C SER A 5 10.40 6.54 1.80
N PRO A 6 9.97 5.35 2.28
CA PRO A 6 9.25 4.41 1.45
C PRO A 6 7.92 5.00 0.99
N TRP A 7 7.46 4.58 -0.17
CA TRP A 7 6.11 4.87 -0.64
C TRP A 7 5.11 4.07 0.20
N ARG A 8 3.93 4.64 0.43
CA ARG A 8 2.78 3.95 1.02
C ARG A 8 1.53 4.30 0.26
N ILE A 9 0.66 3.32 0.06
CA ILE A 9 -0.70 3.56 -0.40
C ILE A 9 -1.53 3.89 0.82
N VAL A 10 -2.21 5.05 0.80
CA VAL A 10 -3.16 5.45 1.83
C VAL A 10 -4.56 5.38 1.23
N SER A 11 -5.45 4.66 1.91
CA SER A 11 -6.86 4.62 1.55
C SER A 11 -7.72 5.08 2.72
N ARG A 12 -8.90 5.62 2.38
CA ARG A 12 -9.85 6.14 3.35
C ARG A 12 -11.19 5.45 3.20
N TRP A 13 -11.82 5.15 4.33
CA TRP A 13 -13.17 4.63 4.38
C TRP A 13 -13.97 5.40 5.43
N LEU A 14 -15.12 5.94 5.04
CA LEU A 14 -16.08 6.52 5.96
C LEU A 14 -17.00 5.39 6.43
N ASP A 15 -16.95 5.03 7.70
CA ASP A 15 -17.90 4.09 8.32
C ASP A 15 -19.26 4.79 8.45
N PRO A 16 -20.28 4.42 7.66
CA PRO A 16 -21.57 5.09 7.72
C PRO A 16 -22.35 4.75 9.00
N ALA A 17 -22.01 3.68 9.71
CA ALA A 17 -22.68 3.28 10.94
C ALA A 17 -22.23 4.11 12.15
N ARG A 18 -20.97 4.55 12.15
CA ARG A 18 -20.37 5.34 13.25
C ARG A 18 -20.05 6.79 12.88
N ASN A 19 -20.13 7.13 11.59
CA ASN A 19 -19.67 8.40 11.03
C ASN A 19 -18.18 8.67 11.34
N GLU A 20 -17.36 7.62 11.28
CA GLU A 20 -15.93 7.66 11.58
C GLU A 20 -15.11 7.50 10.30
N LEU A 21 -14.03 8.27 10.16
CA LEU A 21 -13.09 8.15 9.05
C LEU A 21 -11.95 7.20 9.45
N HIS A 22 -11.90 6.04 8.80
CA HIS A 22 -10.80 5.10 8.93
C HIS A 22 -9.76 5.35 7.83
N LEU A 23 -8.51 5.46 8.23
CA LEU A 23 -7.36 5.47 7.34
C LEU A 23 -6.68 4.10 7.38
N PHE A 24 -6.37 3.58 6.22
CA PHE A 24 -5.62 2.35 6.06
C PHE A 24 -4.36 2.62 5.26
N GLU A 25 -3.26 2.04 5.70
CA GLU A 25 -1.95 2.15 5.06
C GLU A 25 -1.46 0.79 4.59
N SER A 26 -0.83 0.75 3.43
CA SER A 26 -0.10 -0.43 2.98
C SER A 26 1.18 -0.65 3.79
N GLU A 27 1.81 -1.80 3.56
CA GLU A 27 3.21 -1.98 3.88
C GLU A 27 4.12 -0.98 3.12
N ASN A 28 5.39 -0.92 3.52
CA ASN A 28 6.38 -0.05 2.88
C ASN A 28 6.69 -0.54 1.47
N LEU A 29 6.55 0.35 0.48
CA LEU A 29 6.84 0.10 -0.91
C LEU A 29 8.13 0.84 -1.31
N TRP A 30 9.03 0.13 -1.98
CA TRP A 30 10.34 0.67 -2.38
C TRP A 30 10.38 1.23 -3.80
N PHE A 31 9.20 1.36 -4.42
CA PHE A 31 8.98 1.91 -5.75
C PHE A 31 7.68 2.71 -5.77
N ASP A 32 7.51 3.57 -6.77
CA ASP A 32 6.28 4.36 -6.93
C ASP A 32 5.13 3.45 -7.41
N PRO A 33 4.08 3.23 -6.60
CA PRO A 33 2.95 2.39 -6.98
C PRO A 33 1.95 3.11 -7.89
N ALA A 34 2.03 4.44 -8.06
CA ALA A 34 1.02 5.23 -8.75
C ALA A 34 0.66 4.71 -10.16
N PRO A 35 1.61 4.24 -11.00
CA PRO A 35 1.30 3.70 -12.34
C PRO A 35 0.44 2.43 -12.32
N PHE A 36 0.47 1.67 -11.23
CA PHE A 36 -0.25 0.39 -11.09
C PHE A 36 -1.66 0.56 -10.50
N ILE A 37 -1.94 1.73 -9.91
CA ILE A 37 -3.24 2.03 -9.31
C ILE A 37 -4.17 2.55 -10.40
N THR A 38 -4.80 1.62 -11.12
CA THR A 38 -5.74 1.95 -12.21
C THR A 38 -7.18 2.16 -11.73
N TRP A 39 -7.46 1.87 -10.46
CA TRP A 39 -8.79 1.93 -9.84
C TRP A 39 -8.83 2.82 -8.60
N LYS A 40 -10.02 3.35 -8.31
CA LYS A 40 -10.26 4.24 -7.14
C LYS A 40 -10.57 3.49 -5.84
N ARG A 41 -10.63 2.16 -5.87
CA ARG A 41 -11.02 1.32 -4.71
C ARG A 41 -10.00 0.22 -4.54
N ILE A 42 -9.58 0.00 -3.30
CA ILE A 42 -8.67 -1.06 -2.88
C ILE A 42 -9.37 -1.91 -1.83
N ARG A 43 -9.14 -3.22 -1.86
CA ARG A 43 -9.71 -4.12 -0.86
C ARG A 43 -8.88 -4.00 0.42
N VAL A 44 -9.58 -3.90 1.55
CA VAL A 44 -8.97 -3.92 2.88
C VAL A 44 -9.60 -5.08 3.64
N SER A 45 -8.77 -6.00 4.11
CA SER A 45 -9.17 -7.11 4.97
C SER A 45 -8.94 -6.71 6.42
N ILE A 46 -9.92 -6.92 7.29
CA ILE A 46 -9.82 -6.62 8.72
C ILE A 46 -9.97 -7.94 9.48
N ASP A 47 -8.96 -8.28 10.27
CA ASP A 47 -8.98 -9.41 11.18
C ASP A 47 -8.78 -8.92 12.61
N SER A 48 -9.87 -8.99 13.39
CA SER A 48 -9.99 -8.71 14.83
C SER A 48 -9.42 -7.36 15.30
N LYS A 49 -8.10 -7.17 15.23
CA LYS A 49 -7.36 -5.95 15.65
C LYS A 49 -6.35 -5.46 14.61
N ARG A 50 -6.25 -6.13 13.46
CA ARG A 50 -5.31 -5.81 12.39
C ARG A 50 -6.07 -5.65 11.08
N TYR A 51 -5.48 -4.88 10.17
CA TYR A 51 -5.95 -4.80 8.81
C TYR A 51 -4.79 -5.04 7.84
N SER A 52 -5.12 -5.43 6.62
CA SER A 52 -4.20 -5.51 5.50
C SER A 52 -4.86 -4.95 4.25
N MET A 53 -4.08 -4.17 3.49
CA MET A 53 -4.50 -3.67 2.18
C MET A 53 -4.07 -4.66 1.11
N ASP A 54 -4.96 -4.93 0.15
CA ASP A 54 -4.65 -5.77 -0.99
C ASP A 54 -3.72 -5.02 -1.94
N VAL A 55 -2.43 -5.37 -1.90
CA VAL A 55 -1.39 -4.86 -2.79
C VAL A 55 -0.94 -5.91 -3.81
N SER A 56 -1.69 -7.01 -3.97
CA SER A 56 -1.32 -8.12 -4.86
C SER A 56 -1.27 -7.75 -6.35
N PHE A 57 -1.86 -6.61 -6.72
CA PHE A 57 -1.81 -6.04 -8.07
C PHE A 57 -0.47 -5.36 -8.40
N LEU A 58 0.34 -5.09 -7.37
CA LEU A 58 1.66 -4.51 -7.54
C LEU A 58 2.66 -5.57 -8.05
N PRO A 59 3.68 -5.17 -8.82
CA PRO A 59 4.74 -6.09 -9.20
C PRO A 59 5.48 -6.57 -7.95
N ASN A 60 5.70 -7.88 -7.86
CA ASN A 60 6.52 -8.46 -6.81
C ASN A 60 8.00 -8.22 -7.13
N LEU A 61 8.59 -7.21 -6.49
CA LEU A 61 10.02 -6.91 -6.64
C LEU A 61 10.95 -7.97 -5.99
N ALA A 62 10.41 -8.96 -5.28
CA ALA A 62 11.22 -10.03 -4.70
C ALA A 62 11.62 -11.12 -5.72
N THR A 63 11.19 -11.05 -6.99
CA THR A 63 11.50 -12.11 -7.98
C THR A 63 11.72 -11.62 -9.40
N ASP A 64 12.20 -10.39 -9.58
CA ASP A 64 12.91 -10.01 -10.80
C ASP A 64 14.24 -9.39 -10.38
N GLY A 65 15.34 -9.94 -10.86
CA GLY A 65 16.70 -9.79 -10.35
C GLY A 65 17.33 -8.41 -10.59
N ASP A 66 16.64 -7.33 -10.24
CA ASP A 66 17.11 -5.96 -10.44
C ASP A 66 16.78 -5.10 -9.20
N ILE A 67 17.38 -5.48 -8.07
CA ILE A 67 17.66 -4.49 -7.03
C ILE A 67 18.85 -3.68 -7.57
N PRO A 68 18.68 -2.43 -8.04
CA PRO A 68 19.84 -1.63 -8.40
C PRO A 68 20.72 -1.48 -7.16
N PRO A 69 22.05 -1.67 -7.26
CA PRO A 69 22.92 -1.46 -6.13
C PRO A 69 22.69 -0.05 -5.62
N SER A 70 22.39 0.06 -4.32
CA SER A 70 22.21 1.34 -3.64
C SER A 70 23.37 2.25 -4.01
N ALA A 71 23.07 3.35 -4.71
CA ALA A 71 23.97 4.46 -4.88
C ALA A 71 24.32 5.10 -3.53
#